data_AF-A0A502C2P3-F1
#
_entry.id   AF-A0A502C2P3-F1
#
_cell.length_a   1.000
_cell.length_b   1.000
_cell.length_c   1.000
_cell.angle_alpha   90.00
_cell.angle_beta   90.00
_cell.angle_gamma   90.00
#
_symmetry.space_group_name_H-M   'P 1'
#
loop_
_entity.id
_entity.type
_entity.pdbx_description
1 polymer ?
#
loop_
_entity_poly.entity_id
_entity_poly.type
_entity_poly.pdbx_seq_one_letter_code
_entity_poly.pdbx_strand_id
1 'polypeptide(L)'
;MTLLADRRTSAASQASVLPGFEHLRRYWDPAQSCMTVKVLPGEFYVSTQNELVTTVLGSCVSACIHDARRGIGGMNHFMLPEPRGERDSWTATVGRAARYGSDAMEQLINAILVAGGQRADLQVKIFGGGRVLAQLTDIGQRNIDFVQHYISTERLNLCASDLGDVYPRQVQFFPSTGRARVRLLRRHDDAQLVADEPGYLKRLANDPIKGEVELF
;
A
#
# COMPACT_ATOMS: atom_id res chain seq x y z
N MET A 1 56.08 2.74 14.41
CA MET A 1 55.66 3.57 13.26
C MET A 1 54.30 3.11 12.83
N THR A 2 53.37 4.06 12.85
CA THR A 2 51.91 3.97 12.78
C THR A 2 51.39 3.53 11.40
N LEU A 3 50.38 2.66 11.37
CA LEU A 3 49.39 2.54 10.29
C LEU A 3 48.05 2.13 10.95
N LEU A 4 47.32 3.05 11.60
CA LEU A 4 46.21 3.82 11.03
C LEU A 4 45.24 3.00 10.16
N ALA A 5 44.20 2.50 10.85
CA ALA A 5 42.81 2.32 10.47
C ALA A 5 42.41 2.41 8.98
N ASP A 6 41.67 1.41 8.51
CA ASP A 6 40.62 1.60 7.51
C ASP A 6 39.29 1.06 8.08
N ARG A 7 38.72 1.86 8.99
CA ARG A 7 37.30 1.78 9.34
C ARG A 7 36.50 2.40 8.19
N ARG A 8 36.16 1.62 7.18
CA ARG A 8 35.18 2.00 6.15
C ARG A 8 33.95 1.09 6.16
N THR A 9 33.37 0.90 7.34
CA THR A 9 31.91 0.82 7.47
C THR A 9 31.41 2.26 7.56
N SER A 10 31.38 2.96 6.42
CA SER A 10 30.85 4.31 6.41
C SER A 10 29.36 4.26 6.69
N ALA A 11 28.98 4.93 7.76
CA ALA A 11 27.66 5.40 8.12
C ALA A 11 26.83 5.87 6.90
N ALA A 12 26.21 4.94 6.19
CA ALA A 12 24.93 5.22 5.55
C ALA A 12 23.99 5.48 6.74
N SER A 13 23.67 6.75 6.97
CA SER A 13 22.90 7.19 8.11
C SER A 13 21.72 6.25 8.31
N GLN A 14 21.57 5.73 9.53
CA GLN A 14 20.29 5.20 9.99
C GLN A 14 19.33 6.39 10.01
N ALA A 15 18.86 6.78 8.83
CA ALA A 15 17.75 7.69 8.69
C ALA A 15 16.61 7.08 9.50
N SER A 16 16.25 7.80 10.57
CA SER A 16 15.30 7.34 11.57
C SER A 16 13.98 7.04 10.89
N VAL A 17 13.46 5.83 11.12
CA VAL A 17 12.09 5.47 10.74
C VAL A 17 11.15 6.50 11.36
N LEU A 18 10.11 6.92 10.62
CA LEU A 18 9.08 7.77 11.21
C LEU A 18 8.39 7.02 12.37
N PRO A 19 8.03 7.72 13.47
CA PRO A 19 7.33 7.09 14.59
C PRO A 19 6.10 6.31 14.15
N GLY A 20 5.96 5.08 14.63
CA GLY A 20 4.83 4.18 14.33
C GLY A 20 5.12 3.14 13.25
N PHE A 21 6.23 3.24 12.51
CA PHE A 21 6.61 2.27 11.47
C PHE A 21 7.79 1.37 11.86
N GLU A 22 8.23 1.38 13.12
CA GLU A 22 9.40 0.61 13.60
C GLU A 22 9.20 -0.90 13.49
N HIS A 23 7.94 -1.35 13.48
CA HIS A 23 7.55 -2.74 13.34
C HIS A 23 7.75 -3.27 11.92
N LEU A 24 7.86 -2.40 10.91
CA LEU A 24 8.05 -2.81 9.52
C LEU A 24 9.51 -3.12 9.24
N ARG A 25 9.74 -4.30 8.65
CA ARG A 25 11.08 -4.77 8.33
C ARG A 25 11.65 -3.99 7.13
N ARG A 26 12.69 -3.21 7.39
CA ARG A 26 13.53 -2.54 6.39
C ARG A 26 14.74 -3.41 6.05
N TYR A 27 15.15 -3.43 4.79
CA TYR A 27 16.39 -4.09 4.35
C TYR A 27 17.10 -3.26 3.30
N TRP A 28 18.43 -3.39 3.22
CA TRP A 28 19.19 -2.77 2.14
C TRP A 28 18.99 -3.57 0.84
N ASP A 29 18.56 -2.92 -0.24
CA ASP A 29 18.49 -3.52 -1.58
C ASP A 29 19.70 -3.05 -2.40
N PRO A 30 20.70 -3.93 -2.66
CA PRO A 30 21.87 -3.57 -3.46
C PRO A 30 21.53 -3.14 -4.89
N ALA A 31 20.49 -3.73 -5.50
CA ALA A 31 20.11 -3.42 -6.88
C ALA A 31 19.53 -2.01 -7.03
N GLN A 32 18.94 -1.48 -5.95
CA GLN A 32 18.39 -0.12 -5.91
C GLN A 32 19.27 0.84 -5.13
N SER A 33 20.30 0.34 -4.44
CA SER A 33 21.23 1.10 -3.60
C SER A 33 20.51 2.01 -2.59
N CYS A 34 19.45 1.49 -1.96
CA CYS A 34 18.69 2.19 -0.94
C CYS A 34 18.03 1.22 0.05
N MET A 35 17.56 1.77 1.18
CA MET A 35 16.71 1.02 2.11
C MET A 35 15.36 0.76 1.45
N THR A 36 14.89 -0.49 1.57
CA THR A 36 13.64 -0.96 0.99
C THR A 36 12.72 -1.52 2.07
N VAL A 37 11.43 -1.23 1.93
CA VAL A 37 10.36 -1.74 2.79
C VAL A 37 9.36 -2.51 1.94
N LYS A 38 9.08 -3.75 2.32
CA LYS A 38 8.01 -4.52 1.69
C LYS A 38 6.72 -4.31 2.49
N VAL A 39 5.70 -3.76 1.84
CA VAL A 39 4.36 -3.58 2.42
C VAL A 39 3.51 -4.79 2.05
N LEU A 40 2.97 -5.46 3.07
CA LEU A 40 2.07 -6.61 2.95
C LEU A 40 0.60 -6.17 3.00
N PRO A 41 -0.35 -7.03 2.63
CA PRO A 41 -1.77 -6.69 2.72
C PRO A 41 -2.18 -6.25 4.14
N GLY A 42 -2.87 -5.11 4.22
CA GLY A 42 -3.30 -4.47 5.47
C GLY A 42 -2.27 -3.50 6.06
N GLU A 43 -1.07 -3.42 5.48
CA GLU A 43 -0.02 -2.52 5.94
C GLU A 43 0.03 -1.24 5.10
N PHE A 44 0.64 -0.21 5.67
CA PHE A 44 1.05 1.00 4.96
C PHE A 44 2.38 1.49 5.51
N TYR A 45 3.10 2.28 4.71
CA TYR A 45 4.38 2.86 5.11
C TYR A 45 4.52 4.27 4.56
N VAL A 46 5.01 5.20 5.39
CA VAL A 46 5.36 6.57 5.02
C VAL A 46 6.84 6.81 5.28
N SER A 47 7.48 7.54 4.38
CA SER A 47 8.89 7.91 4.50
C SER A 47 9.14 9.33 4.02
N THR A 48 10.09 9.99 4.69
CA THR A 48 10.69 11.27 4.28
C THR A 48 12.10 11.07 3.71
N GLN A 49 12.53 9.82 3.55
CA GLN A 49 13.90 9.44 3.25
C GLN A 49 14.02 8.89 1.83
N ASN A 50 15.26 8.76 1.34
CA ASN A 50 15.52 8.09 0.07
C ASN A 50 15.39 6.57 0.22
N GLU A 51 14.15 6.10 0.19
CA GLU A 51 13.78 4.69 0.34
C GLU A 51 12.94 4.21 -0.83
N LEU A 52 12.88 2.90 -0.96
CA LEU A 52 11.95 2.20 -1.84
C LEU A 52 10.88 1.50 -1.01
N VAL A 53 9.63 1.64 -1.41
CA VAL A 53 8.51 0.86 -0.87
C VAL A 53 8.04 -0.08 -1.96
N THR A 54 7.95 -1.38 -1.66
CA THR A 54 7.62 -2.41 -2.65
C THR A 54 6.47 -3.28 -2.19
N THR A 55 5.63 -3.69 -3.13
CA THR A 55 4.56 -4.64 -2.87
C THR A 55 4.22 -5.45 -4.13
N VAL A 56 3.50 -6.56 -3.94
CA VAL A 56 2.96 -7.37 -5.04
C VAL A 56 1.45 -7.40 -4.88
N LEU A 57 0.74 -7.11 -5.95
CA LEU A 57 -0.71 -6.96 -5.97
C LEU A 57 -1.32 -7.99 -6.89
N GLY A 58 -2.22 -8.81 -6.33
CA GLY A 58 -3.25 -9.56 -7.05
C GLY A 58 -4.52 -8.72 -7.16
N SER A 59 -5.61 -9.14 -6.52
CA SER A 59 -6.85 -8.33 -6.51
C SER A 59 -6.78 -7.10 -5.60
N CYS A 60 -5.85 -7.06 -4.64
CA CYS A 60 -5.58 -5.88 -3.83
C CYS A 60 -5.24 -4.64 -4.67
N VAL A 61 -5.46 -3.47 -4.09
CA VAL A 61 -5.05 -2.19 -4.68
C VAL A 61 -4.10 -1.47 -3.71
N SER A 62 -3.15 -0.75 -4.28
CA SER A 62 -2.23 0.12 -3.57
C SER A 62 -2.40 1.54 -4.06
N ALA A 63 -2.57 2.47 -3.12
CA ALA A 63 -2.40 3.89 -3.36
C ALA A 63 -0.98 4.32 -2.94
N CYS A 64 -0.28 4.96 -3.86
CA CYS A 64 0.98 5.65 -3.62
C CYS A 64 0.71 7.16 -3.58
N ILE A 65 0.99 7.81 -2.46
CA ILE A 65 0.70 9.22 -2.24
C ILE A 65 2.01 9.96 -1.94
N HIS A 66 2.20 11.11 -2.57
CA HIS A 66 3.42 11.92 -2.45
C HIS A 66 3.10 13.41 -2.41
N ASP A 67 3.64 14.12 -1.41
CA ASP A 67 3.76 15.58 -1.43
C ASP A 67 4.94 15.98 -2.33
N ALA A 68 4.62 16.53 -3.50
CA ALA A 68 5.58 16.89 -4.53
C ALA A 68 6.55 18.02 -4.16
N ARG A 69 6.21 18.85 -3.16
CA ARG A 69 7.07 19.96 -2.73
C ARG A 69 8.02 19.54 -1.61
N ARG A 70 7.59 18.64 -0.73
CA ARG A 70 8.31 18.30 0.50
C ARG A 70 9.09 16.99 0.43
N GLY A 71 8.87 16.18 -0.60
CA GLY A 71 9.57 14.90 -0.71
C GLY A 71 9.11 13.90 0.35
N ILE A 72 7.83 13.94 0.72
CA ILE A 72 7.22 13.05 1.71
C ILE A 72 6.22 12.18 0.96
N GLY A 73 6.19 10.89 1.24
CA GLY A 73 5.18 10.04 0.64
C GLY A 73 5.05 8.70 1.32
N GLY A 74 4.14 7.89 0.81
CA GLY A 74 3.93 6.56 1.30
C GLY A 74 3.10 5.72 0.36
N MET A 75 2.96 4.45 0.73
CA MET A 75 2.21 3.46 -0.01
C MET A 75 1.43 2.59 0.97
N ASN A 76 0.16 2.33 0.68
CA ASN A 76 -0.64 1.33 1.39
C ASN A 76 -0.81 0.07 0.54
N HIS A 77 -1.34 -1.00 1.14
CA HIS A 77 -1.79 -2.19 0.43
C HIS A 77 -3.10 -2.63 1.06
N PHE A 78 -4.22 -2.28 0.43
CA PHE A 78 -5.53 -2.60 0.97
C PHE A 78 -6.29 -3.58 0.08
N MET A 79 -7.27 -4.22 0.71
CA MET A 79 -8.25 -5.09 0.07
C MET A 79 -9.56 -4.96 0.84
N LEU A 80 -10.67 -4.92 0.12
CA LEU A 80 -11.98 -4.86 0.75
C LEU A 80 -12.40 -6.25 1.27
N PRO A 81 -13.04 -6.33 2.45
CA PRO A 81 -13.64 -7.57 2.94
C PRO A 81 -14.82 -8.02 2.07
N GLU A 82 -15.03 -9.33 2.02
CA GLU A 82 -16.19 -9.92 1.34
C GLU A 82 -17.47 -9.95 2.21
N PRO A 83 -18.66 -10.09 1.58
CA PRO A 83 -19.89 -10.39 2.31
C PRO A 83 -19.77 -11.69 3.11
N ARG A 84 -20.23 -11.74 4.36
CA ARG A 84 -20.32 -12.98 5.14
C ARG A 84 -21.61 -13.74 4.78
N GLY A 85 -21.63 -14.34 3.58
CA GLY A 85 -22.73 -15.19 3.11
C GLY A 85 -24.08 -14.48 2.92
N GLU A 86 -25.13 -15.26 2.63
CA GLU A 86 -26.47 -14.77 2.25
C GLU A 86 -27.22 -13.98 3.34
N ARG A 87 -26.74 -14.00 4.60
CA ARG A 87 -27.37 -13.30 5.73
C ARG A 87 -26.83 -11.89 5.96
N ASP A 88 -25.67 -11.55 5.41
CA ASP A 88 -25.21 -10.16 5.41
C ASP A 88 -26.05 -9.41 4.36
N SER A 89 -26.81 -8.41 4.78
CA SER A 89 -27.48 -7.54 3.81
C SER A 89 -26.41 -6.91 2.91
N TRP A 90 -26.70 -6.80 1.61
CA TRP A 90 -25.80 -6.17 0.64
C TRP A 90 -25.33 -4.80 1.14
N THR A 91 -26.24 -4.02 1.73
CA THR A 91 -25.97 -2.71 2.35
C THR A 91 -24.96 -2.77 3.50
N ALA A 92 -25.06 -3.76 4.39
CA ALA A 92 -24.13 -3.92 5.52
C ALA A 92 -22.72 -4.27 5.04
N THR A 93 -22.62 -5.14 4.02
CA THR A 93 -21.32 -5.49 3.42
C THR A 93 -20.69 -4.31 2.72
N VAL A 94 -21.44 -3.60 1.87
CA VAL A 94 -20.96 -2.41 1.17
C VAL A 94 -20.50 -1.35 2.17
N GLY A 95 -21.24 -1.14 3.25
CA GLY A 95 -20.85 -0.23 4.33
C GLY A 95 -19.55 -0.65 5.04
N ARG A 96 -19.39 -1.94 5.35
CA ARG A 96 -18.15 -2.47 5.95
C ARG A 96 -16.95 -2.30 5.02
N ALA A 97 -17.11 -2.65 3.75
CA ALA A 97 -16.05 -2.52 2.75
C ALA A 97 -15.64 -1.05 2.60
N ALA A 98 -16.59 -0.14 2.41
CA ALA A 98 -16.31 1.29 2.29
C ALA A 98 -15.53 1.83 3.51
N ARG A 99 -15.94 1.46 4.74
CA ARG A 99 -15.20 1.88 5.95
C ARG A 99 -13.76 1.37 5.97
N TYR A 100 -13.55 0.11 5.59
CA TYR A 100 -12.21 -0.48 5.56
C TYR A 100 -11.28 0.24 4.56
N GLY A 101 -11.76 0.44 3.34
CA GLY A 101 -11.00 1.15 2.32
C GLY A 101 -10.73 2.60 2.71
N SER A 102 -11.71 3.29 3.31
CA SER A 102 -11.56 4.67 3.76
C SER A 102 -10.52 4.77 4.87
N ASP A 103 -10.56 3.89 5.87
CA ASP A 103 -9.58 3.83 6.95
C ASP A 103 -8.15 3.63 6.40
N ALA A 104 -7.96 2.73 5.43
CA ALA A 104 -6.65 2.51 4.81
C ALA A 104 -6.11 3.73 4.02
N MET A 105 -7.00 4.51 3.38
CA MET A 105 -6.62 5.74 2.69
C MET A 105 -6.36 6.89 3.67
N GLU A 106 -7.20 7.03 4.68
CA GLU A 106 -7.10 8.07 5.71
C GLU A 106 -5.85 7.91 6.55
N GLN A 107 -5.51 6.68 6.99
CA GLN A 107 -4.28 6.42 7.73
C GLN A 107 -3.04 6.84 6.94
N LEU A 108 -2.99 6.51 5.65
CA LEU A 108 -1.87 6.88 4.79
C LEU A 108 -1.76 8.40 4.62
N ILE A 109 -2.88 9.07 4.29
CA ILE A 109 -2.90 10.53 4.10
C ILE A 109 -2.51 11.23 5.41
N ASN A 110 -3.13 10.84 6.54
CA ASN A 110 -2.87 11.45 7.83
C ASN A 110 -1.41 11.26 8.27
N ALA A 111 -0.82 10.09 8.04
CA ALA A 111 0.59 9.87 8.34
C ALA A 111 1.52 10.75 7.49
N ILE A 112 1.19 10.99 6.21
CA ILE A 112 1.92 11.96 5.36
C ILE A 112 1.78 13.39 5.92
N LEU A 113 0.57 13.78 6.33
CA LEU A 113 0.33 15.12 6.88
C LEU A 113 1.04 15.32 8.23
N VAL A 114 1.01 14.33 9.12
CA VAL A 114 1.74 14.32 10.40
C VAL A 114 3.24 14.40 10.19
N ALA A 115 3.76 13.78 9.13
CA ALA A 115 5.17 13.89 8.74
C ALA A 115 5.54 15.27 8.14
N GLY A 116 4.58 16.18 8.00
CA GLY A 116 4.77 17.55 7.52
C GLY A 116 4.29 17.81 6.09
N GLY A 117 3.67 16.82 5.44
CA GLY A 117 3.07 16.97 4.12
C GLY A 117 1.88 17.93 4.11
N GLN A 118 1.55 18.47 2.94
CA GLN A 118 0.37 19.30 2.73
C GLN A 118 -0.60 18.67 1.75
N ARG A 119 -1.88 18.68 2.13
CA ARG A 119 -2.96 18.07 1.33
C ARG A 119 -3.03 18.63 -0.10
N ALA A 120 -2.80 19.93 -0.26
CA ALA A 120 -2.81 20.61 -1.56
C ALA A 120 -1.69 20.14 -2.51
N ASP A 121 -0.65 19.50 -1.97
CA ASP A 121 0.53 19.07 -2.72
C ASP A 121 0.55 17.56 -2.98
N LEU A 122 -0.48 16.85 -2.49
CA LEU A 122 -0.58 15.40 -2.65
C LEU A 122 -0.89 15.03 -4.09
N GLN A 123 -0.03 14.20 -4.64
CA GLN A 123 -0.23 13.47 -5.88
C GLN A 123 -0.47 12.01 -5.57
N VAL A 124 -1.50 11.43 -6.19
CA VAL A 124 -1.91 10.05 -5.98
C VAL A 124 -1.63 9.22 -7.23
N LYS A 125 -1.14 8.00 -7.03
CA LYS A 125 -1.04 6.97 -8.06
C LYS A 125 -1.62 5.67 -7.55
N ILE A 126 -2.35 4.94 -8.38
CA ILE A 126 -3.04 3.71 -7.96
C ILE A 126 -2.67 2.53 -8.84
N PHE A 127 -2.43 1.38 -8.21
CA PHE A 127 -1.97 0.18 -8.88
C PHE A 127 -2.68 -1.05 -8.32
N GLY A 128 -2.84 -2.11 -9.12
CA GLY A 128 -3.36 -3.40 -8.67
C GLY A 128 -4.73 -3.77 -9.24
N GLY A 129 -5.58 -4.43 -8.46
CA GLY A 129 -6.91 -4.83 -8.89
C GLY A 129 -6.91 -5.93 -9.96
N GLY A 130 -5.85 -6.72 -10.03
CA GLY A 130 -5.70 -7.80 -10.99
C GLY A 130 -6.60 -8.99 -10.70
N ARG A 131 -7.03 -9.67 -11.76
CA ARG A 131 -7.85 -10.88 -11.75
C ARG A 131 -6.95 -12.12 -11.81
N VAL A 132 -6.18 -12.35 -10.75
CA VAL A 132 -5.20 -13.44 -10.72
C VAL A 132 -5.85 -14.79 -10.39
N LEU A 133 -6.84 -14.79 -9.51
CA LEU A 133 -7.59 -15.99 -9.12
C LEU A 133 -9.00 -15.92 -9.70
N ALA A 134 -9.36 -16.90 -10.52
CA ALA A 134 -10.66 -16.95 -11.21
C ALA A 134 -11.87 -16.91 -10.24
N GLN A 135 -11.68 -17.34 -9.00
CA GLN A 135 -12.69 -17.36 -7.94
C GLN A 135 -12.88 -16.01 -7.23
N LEU A 136 -11.93 -15.06 -7.41
CA LEU A 136 -11.90 -13.75 -6.74
C LEU A 136 -12.14 -12.60 -7.73
N THR A 137 -12.71 -12.91 -8.88
CA THR A 137 -12.83 -12.05 -10.06
C THR A 137 -13.49 -10.70 -9.79
N ASP A 138 -14.43 -10.64 -8.85
CA ASP A 138 -15.17 -9.42 -8.49
C ASP A 138 -14.43 -8.54 -7.47
N ILE A 139 -13.51 -9.09 -6.68
CA ILE A 139 -12.84 -8.36 -5.60
C ILE A 139 -11.94 -7.27 -6.17
N GLY A 140 -11.17 -7.61 -7.20
CA GLY A 140 -10.28 -6.66 -7.86
C GLY A 140 -11.04 -5.46 -8.41
N GLN A 141 -12.18 -5.71 -9.06
CA GLN A 141 -13.04 -4.65 -9.57
C GLN A 141 -13.63 -3.79 -8.45
N ARG A 142 -14.12 -4.40 -7.36
CA ARG A 142 -14.62 -3.66 -6.20
C ARG A 142 -13.55 -2.77 -5.56
N ASN A 143 -12.31 -3.25 -5.45
CA ASN A 143 -11.19 -2.47 -4.93
C ASN A 143 -10.87 -1.27 -5.84
N ILE A 144 -10.92 -1.47 -7.17
CA ILE A 144 -10.75 -0.42 -8.18
C ILE A 144 -11.85 0.63 -8.06
N ASP A 145 -13.11 0.19 -8.08
CA ASP A 145 -14.28 1.09 -8.03
C ASP A 145 -14.25 1.93 -6.76
N PHE A 146 -13.94 1.30 -5.62
CA PHE A 146 -13.77 1.99 -4.34
C PHE A 146 -12.70 3.07 -4.40
N VAL A 147 -11.47 2.76 -4.84
CA VAL A 147 -10.38 3.74 -4.79
C VAL A 147 -10.61 4.90 -5.74
N GLN A 148 -11.19 4.62 -6.91
CA GLN A 148 -11.53 5.66 -7.89
C GLN A 148 -12.62 6.58 -7.33
N HIS A 149 -13.64 6.00 -6.70
CA HIS A 149 -14.69 6.77 -6.04
C HIS A 149 -14.12 7.61 -4.89
N TYR A 150 -13.29 7.03 -4.01
CA TYR A 150 -12.68 7.74 -2.90
C TYR A 150 -11.85 8.93 -3.38
N ILE A 151 -10.96 8.73 -4.36
CA ILE A 151 -10.12 9.78 -4.94
C ILE A 151 -10.96 10.92 -5.53
N SER A 152 -12.03 10.59 -6.26
CA SER A 152 -12.95 11.57 -6.83
C SER A 152 -13.67 12.37 -5.75
N THR A 153 -14.23 11.69 -4.75
CA THR A 153 -14.98 12.30 -3.65
C THR A 153 -14.10 13.23 -2.81
N GLU A 154 -12.89 12.79 -2.48
CA GLU A 154 -11.90 13.54 -1.71
C GLU A 154 -11.14 14.60 -2.53
N ARG A 155 -11.42 14.69 -3.84
CA ARG A 155 -10.81 15.60 -4.82
C ARG A 155 -9.28 15.51 -4.82
N LEU A 156 -8.76 14.30 -4.73
CA LEU A 156 -7.31 14.05 -4.76
C LEU A 156 -6.80 14.07 -6.20
N ASN A 157 -5.58 14.57 -6.40
CA ASN A 157 -4.96 14.67 -7.72
C ASN A 157 -4.41 13.30 -8.18
N LEU A 158 -5.19 12.57 -8.97
CA LEU A 158 -4.75 11.31 -9.58
C LEU A 158 -3.82 11.56 -10.77
N CYS A 159 -2.54 11.24 -10.58
CA CYS A 159 -1.49 11.51 -11.56
C CYS A 159 -1.16 10.29 -12.46
N ALA A 160 -1.42 9.07 -12.01
CA ALA A 160 -1.19 7.85 -12.79
C ALA A 160 -1.97 6.66 -12.24
N SER A 161 -2.27 5.69 -13.09
CA SER A 161 -2.85 4.41 -12.69
C SER A 161 -2.41 3.25 -13.60
N ASP A 162 -2.32 2.05 -13.03
CA ASP A 162 -2.27 0.77 -13.76
C ASP A 162 -3.07 -0.28 -12.98
N LEU A 163 -4.29 -0.53 -13.45
CA LEU A 163 -5.33 -1.31 -12.75
C LEU A 163 -5.86 -2.44 -13.62
N GLY A 164 -6.41 -3.48 -13.00
CA GLY A 164 -7.11 -4.58 -13.70
C GLY A 164 -6.15 -5.62 -14.27
N ASP A 165 -6.42 -6.18 -15.46
CA ASP A 165 -5.63 -7.26 -16.09
C ASP A 165 -5.70 -8.61 -15.36
N VAL A 166 -5.20 -9.68 -16.00
CA VAL A 166 -5.19 -11.06 -15.50
C VAL A 166 -3.88 -11.43 -14.81
N TYR A 167 -2.93 -10.51 -14.74
CA TYR A 167 -1.61 -10.73 -14.16
C TYR A 167 -1.44 -9.95 -12.85
N PRO A 168 -0.78 -10.54 -11.84
CA PRO A 168 -0.31 -9.77 -10.71
C PRO A 168 0.73 -8.74 -11.16
N ARG A 169 0.91 -7.71 -10.34
CA ARG A 169 1.92 -6.68 -10.59
C ARG A 169 2.74 -6.39 -9.35
N GLN A 170 4.05 -6.28 -9.56
CA GLN A 170 4.96 -5.75 -8.55
C GLN A 170 5.04 -4.24 -8.71
N VAL A 171 4.81 -3.53 -7.61
CA VAL A 171 4.90 -2.08 -7.53
C VAL A 171 6.13 -1.70 -6.73
N GLN A 172 6.92 -0.78 -7.25
CA GLN A 172 8.05 -0.14 -6.60
C GLN A 172 7.81 1.36 -6.56
N PHE A 173 7.69 1.93 -5.38
CA PHE A 173 7.41 3.34 -5.18
C PHE A 173 8.53 4.04 -4.41
N PHE A 174 8.92 5.23 -4.86
CA PHE A 174 9.96 6.05 -4.25
C PHE A 174 9.30 7.26 -3.57
N PRO A 175 9.03 7.22 -2.25
CA PRO A 175 8.25 8.24 -1.53
C PRO A 175 8.76 9.65 -1.67
N SER A 176 10.09 9.83 -1.70
CA SER A 176 10.74 11.12 -1.78
C SER A 176 10.59 11.83 -3.13
N THR A 177 10.25 11.08 -4.19
CA THR A 177 10.17 11.61 -5.56
C THR A 177 8.81 11.39 -6.23
N GLY A 178 7.94 10.61 -5.59
CA GLY A 178 6.68 10.18 -6.18
C GLY A 178 6.83 9.22 -7.37
N ARG A 179 8.04 8.80 -7.74
CA ARG A 179 8.26 7.88 -8.87
C ARG A 179 7.72 6.50 -8.52
N ALA A 180 7.03 5.88 -9.48
CA ALA A 180 6.56 4.50 -9.38
C ALA A 180 7.09 3.70 -10.57
N ARG A 181 7.41 2.43 -10.34
CA ARG A 181 7.69 1.43 -11.38
C ARG A 181 6.75 0.26 -11.16
N VAL A 182 6.16 -0.22 -12.25
CA VAL A 182 5.25 -1.36 -12.22
C VAL A 182 5.79 -2.43 -13.15
N ARG A 183 5.81 -3.67 -12.67
CA ARG A 183 6.19 -4.83 -13.46
C ARG A 183 5.09 -5.87 -13.40
N LEU A 184 4.51 -6.18 -14.55
CA LEU A 184 3.59 -7.31 -14.70
C LEU A 184 4.34 -8.63 -14.48
N LEU A 185 3.73 -9.50 -13.68
CA LEU A 185 4.28 -10.77 -13.28
C LEU A 185 3.63 -11.88 -14.12
N ARG A 186 4.28 -12.23 -15.23
CA ARG A 186 3.72 -13.11 -16.26
C ARG A 186 4.18 -14.56 -16.16
N ARG A 187 5.18 -14.87 -15.33
CA ARG A 187 5.71 -16.23 -15.23
C ARG A 187 4.87 -17.03 -14.25
N HIS A 188 4.77 -18.33 -14.51
CA HIS A 188 3.99 -19.24 -13.68
C HIS A 188 4.45 -19.25 -12.21
N ASP A 189 5.76 -19.15 -11.96
CA ASP A 189 6.32 -19.05 -10.60
C ASP A 189 5.92 -17.76 -9.88
N ASP A 190 5.59 -16.70 -10.62
CA ASP A 190 5.21 -15.44 -10.01
C ASP A 190 3.83 -15.53 -9.32
N ALA A 191 3.02 -16.55 -9.64
CA ALA A 191 1.73 -16.81 -8.96
C ALA A 191 1.90 -17.11 -7.47
N GLN A 192 3.06 -17.65 -7.05
CA GLN A 192 3.36 -17.88 -5.63
C GLN A 192 3.42 -16.57 -4.83
N LEU A 193 3.72 -15.44 -5.48
CA LEU A 193 3.85 -14.14 -4.81
C LEU A 193 2.51 -13.58 -4.34
N VAL A 194 1.39 -14.12 -4.83
CA VAL A 194 0.02 -13.78 -4.40
C VAL A 194 -0.76 -14.98 -3.86
N ALA A 195 -0.08 -16.11 -3.59
CA ALA A 195 -0.74 -17.32 -3.11
C ALA A 195 -1.40 -17.15 -1.73
N ASP A 196 -0.92 -16.20 -0.92
CA ASP A 196 -1.46 -15.93 0.42
C ASP A 196 -2.71 -15.02 0.40
N GLU A 197 -3.13 -14.56 -0.78
CA GLU A 197 -4.26 -13.66 -0.97
C GLU A 197 -5.59 -14.22 -0.40
N PRO A 198 -5.98 -15.49 -0.66
CA PRO A 198 -7.17 -16.08 -0.03
C PRO A 198 -7.08 -16.16 1.50
N GLY A 199 -5.87 -16.40 2.03
CA GLY A 199 -5.63 -16.42 3.47
C GLY A 199 -5.83 -15.05 4.12
N TYR A 200 -5.45 -13.99 3.41
CA TYR A 200 -5.71 -12.62 3.85
C TYR A 200 -7.20 -12.25 3.78
N LEU A 201 -7.90 -12.59 2.70
CA LEU A 201 -9.35 -12.40 2.60
C LEU A 201 -10.10 -13.05 3.75
N LYS A 202 -9.75 -14.29 4.10
CA LYS A 202 -10.36 -15.01 5.23
C LYS A 202 -10.11 -14.31 6.57
N ARG A 203 -8.97 -13.64 6.74
CA ARG A 203 -8.68 -12.85 7.96
C ARG A 203 -9.51 -11.56 7.98
N LEU A 204 -9.56 -10.81 6.88
CA LEU A 204 -10.41 -9.63 6.74
C LEU A 204 -11.88 -9.93 6.99
N ALA A 205 -12.34 -11.08 6.52
CA ALA A 205 -13.69 -11.52 6.79
C ALA A 205 -13.95 -11.67 8.28
N ASN A 206 -12.96 -11.94 9.13
CA ASN A 206 -13.11 -12.16 10.57
C ASN A 206 -12.73 -10.97 11.45
N ASP A 207 -12.02 -9.97 10.92
CA ASP A 207 -11.56 -8.82 11.70
C ASP A 207 -12.72 -7.90 12.13
N PRO A 208 -12.75 -7.46 13.40
CA PRO A 208 -13.68 -6.42 13.85
C PRO A 208 -13.24 -5.07 13.26
N ILE A 209 -14.18 -4.33 12.68
CA ILE A 209 -13.90 -2.97 12.20
C ILE A 209 -13.79 -2.05 13.42
N LYS A 210 -12.69 -1.28 13.54
CA LYS A 210 -12.60 -0.21 14.53
C LYS A 210 -13.77 0.77 14.34
N GLY A 211 -14.62 0.91 15.36
CA GLY A 211 -15.77 1.81 15.34
C GLY A 211 -17.15 1.15 15.50
N GLU A 212 -17.23 -0.15 15.77
CA GLU A 212 -18.42 -0.73 16.43
C GLU A 212 -18.50 -0.21 17.87
N VAL A 213 -18.92 1.04 18.03
CA VAL A 213 -19.47 1.52 19.29
C VAL A 213 -20.85 0.90 19.38
N GLU A 214 -21.00 -0.16 20.19
CA GLU A 214 -22.32 -0.53 20.70
C GLU A 214 -22.82 0.65 21.54
N LEU A 215 -23.71 1.44 20.95
CA LEU A 215 -24.52 2.39 21.69
C LEU A 215 -25.52 1.56 22.52
N PHE A 216 -25.15 1.28 23.77
CA PHE A 216 -26.09 0.88 24.81
C PHE A 216 -26.81 2.10 25.38
#